data_AF-A0A654IGX2-F1
#
_entry.id   AF-A0A654IGX2-F1
#
_cell.length_a   1.000
_cell.length_b   1.000
_cell.length_c   1.000
_cell.angle_alpha   90.00
_cell.angle_beta   90.00
_cell.angle_gamma   90.00
#
_symmetry.space_group_name_H-M   'P 1'
#
loop_
_entity.id
_entity.type
_entity.pdbx_description
1 polymer ?
#
loop_
_entity_poly.entity_id
_entity_poly.type
_entity_poly.pdbx_seq_one_letter_code
_entity_poly.pdbx_strand_id
1 'polypeptide(L)'
;MSIEIDIFNNEFLFLKELYSQKANEINQIEKHFREVERKKLHPNWRIYRRSKRKWITLAGIFELNITMYEATDKITNKITRFTYYHHNKLKELKFSKYDTDNIKFAIKSYLDGSTIPSFLRPFLPSKQLLNHYLQTLKISNKIEQENKGKLDSLKTKLFNSDEQIYIEMDDLYINHQAEKKKKMRVREIIFHTQKITSL
;
A
#
# COMPACT_ATOMS: atom_id res chain seq x y z
N MET A 1 -13.38 31.64 -6.73
CA MET A 1 -14.71 31.08 -7.01
C MET A 1 -14.60 29.57 -6.77
N SER A 2 -15.00 29.09 -5.59
CA SER A 2 -15.04 27.65 -5.29
C SER A 2 -16.31 27.09 -5.88
N ILE A 3 -16.20 26.19 -6.84
CA ILE A 3 -17.36 25.43 -7.31
C ILE A 3 -17.75 24.50 -6.14
N GLU A 4 -18.82 24.85 -5.41
CA GLU A 4 -19.33 24.06 -4.29
C GLU A 4 -20.10 22.81 -4.74
N ILE A 5 -20.41 22.72 -6.04
CA ILE A 5 -21.11 21.59 -6.65
C ILE A 5 -20.08 20.68 -7.32
N ASP A 6 -19.77 19.57 -6.68
CA ASP A 6 -18.99 18.50 -7.29
C ASP A 6 -19.86 17.78 -8.34
N ILE A 7 -19.79 18.25 -9.59
CA ILE A 7 -20.47 17.65 -10.75
C ILE A 7 -19.95 16.24 -11.08
N PHE A 8 -18.87 15.80 -10.44
CA PHE A 8 -18.23 14.50 -10.60
C PHE A 8 -18.48 13.55 -9.41
N ASN A 9 -19.36 13.91 -8.47
CA ASN A 9 -19.68 13.09 -7.29
C ASN A 9 -20.25 11.69 -7.65
N ASN A 10 -20.68 11.50 -8.91
CA ASN A 10 -21.16 10.24 -9.45
C ASN A 10 -20.08 9.38 -10.13
N GLU A 11 -18.85 9.87 -10.31
CA GLU A 11 -17.81 9.21 -11.13
C GLU A 11 -17.34 7.84 -10.61
N PHE A 12 -17.77 7.44 -9.40
CA PHE A 12 -17.45 6.12 -8.85
C PHE A 12 -18.66 5.41 -8.26
N LEU A 13 -19.89 5.75 -8.67
CA LEU A 13 -21.10 5.15 -8.10
C LEU A 13 -21.08 3.61 -8.18
N PHE A 14 -20.71 3.07 -9.34
CA PHE A 14 -20.56 1.63 -9.55
C PHE A 14 -19.54 1.00 -8.59
N LEU A 15 -18.34 1.58 -8.44
CA LEU A 15 -17.34 1.05 -7.53
C LEU A 15 -17.83 1.12 -6.08
N LYS A 16 -18.44 2.24 -5.70
CA LYS A 16 -18.99 2.43 -4.35
C LYS A 16 -20.07 1.39 -4.04
N GLU A 17 -20.95 1.10 -4.98
CA GLU A 17 -21.95 0.04 -4.89
C GLU A 17 -21.31 -1.34 -4.76
N LEU A 18 -20.33 -1.67 -5.61
CA LEU A 18 -19.61 -2.94 -5.57
C LEU A 18 -18.94 -3.17 -4.20
N TYR A 19 -18.24 -2.15 -3.68
CA TYR A 19 -17.60 -2.24 -2.37
C TYR A 19 -18.62 -2.27 -1.22
N SER A 20 -19.76 -1.59 -1.36
CA SER A 20 -20.86 -1.65 -0.40
C SER A 20 -21.48 -3.05 -0.34
N GLN A 21 -21.75 -3.67 -1.49
CA GLN A 21 -22.26 -5.03 -1.59
C GLN A 21 -21.29 -6.02 -0.94
N LYS A 22 -19.99 -5.94 -1.25
CA LYS A 22 -18.96 -6.78 -0.62
C LYS A 22 -18.87 -6.58 0.89
N ALA A 23 -18.94 -5.34 1.37
CA ALA A 23 -18.94 -5.06 2.80
C ALA A 23 -20.17 -5.67 3.49
N ASN A 24 -21.34 -5.60 2.85
CA ASN A 24 -22.57 -6.20 3.35
C ASN A 24 -22.47 -7.73 3.40
N GLU A 25 -21.94 -8.36 2.36
CA GLU A 25 -21.70 -9.83 2.33
C GLU A 25 -20.81 -10.26 3.50
N ILE A 26 -19.67 -9.60 3.69
CA ILE A 26 -18.75 -9.89 4.81
C ILE A 26 -19.44 -9.71 6.16
N ASN A 27 -20.27 -8.67 6.30
CA ASN A 27 -21.03 -8.40 7.52
C ASN A 27 -22.12 -9.44 7.77
N GLN A 28 -22.74 -9.98 6.72
CA GLN A 28 -23.71 -11.08 6.83
C GLN A 28 -23.03 -12.36 7.28
N ILE A 29 -21.84 -12.68 6.76
CA ILE A 29 -21.03 -13.83 7.20
C ILE A 29 -20.70 -13.71 8.69
N GLU A 30 -20.20 -12.56 9.14
CA GLU A 30 -19.93 -12.30 10.57
C GLU A 30 -21.18 -12.50 11.42
N LYS A 31 -22.31 -11.91 10.99
CA LYS A 31 -23.58 -11.97 11.71
C LYS A 31 -24.08 -13.40 11.83
N HIS A 32 -24.07 -14.15 10.73
CA HIS A 32 -24.51 -15.54 10.68
C HIS A 32 -23.68 -16.41 11.61
N PHE A 33 -22.35 -16.29 11.55
CA PHE A 33 -21.48 -17.02 12.45
C PHE A 33 -21.78 -16.69 13.91
N ARG A 34 -21.83 -15.39 14.26
CA ARG A 34 -22.02 -14.93 15.64
C ARG A 34 -23.33 -15.42 16.25
N GLU A 35 -24.41 -15.38 15.48
CA GLU A 35 -25.78 -15.66 15.96
C GLU A 35 -26.13 -17.14 15.90
N VAL A 36 -25.62 -17.86 14.89
CA VAL A 36 -26.00 -19.25 14.58
C VAL A 36 -24.83 -20.21 14.76
N GLU A 37 -23.79 -20.12 13.92
CA GLU A 37 -22.75 -21.16 13.85
C GLU A 37 -21.92 -21.27 15.13
N ARG A 38 -21.56 -20.13 15.74
CA ARG A 38 -20.79 -20.08 16.99
C ARG A 38 -21.49 -20.86 18.10
N LYS A 39 -22.82 -20.77 18.21
CA LYS A 39 -23.56 -21.52 19.24
C LYS A 39 -23.43 -23.04 19.06
N LYS A 40 -23.35 -23.49 17.81
CA LYS A 40 -23.23 -24.90 17.44
C LYS A 40 -21.78 -25.40 17.59
N LEU A 41 -20.82 -24.65 17.05
CA LEU A 41 -19.40 -25.06 16.96
C LEU A 41 -18.61 -24.75 18.24
N HIS A 42 -18.92 -23.63 18.89
CA HIS A 42 -18.16 -23.11 20.03
C HIS A 42 -19.09 -22.58 21.13
N PRO A 43 -19.86 -23.46 21.79
CA PRO A 43 -20.87 -23.06 22.78
C PRO A 43 -20.25 -22.32 23.98
N ASN A 44 -19.01 -22.63 24.33
CA ASN A 44 -18.26 -22.00 25.42
C ASN A 44 -17.73 -20.59 25.10
N TRP A 45 -17.79 -20.15 23.83
CA TRP A 45 -17.37 -18.80 23.46
C TRP A 45 -18.47 -17.79 23.80
N ARG A 46 -18.14 -16.78 24.58
CA ARG A 46 -19.02 -15.65 24.87
C ARG A 46 -18.62 -14.45 24.05
N ILE A 47 -19.59 -13.60 23.69
CA ILE A 47 -19.31 -12.35 23.01
C ILE A 47 -18.78 -11.38 24.05
N TYR A 48 -17.51 -10.97 23.92
CA TYR A 48 -16.90 -9.98 24.79
C TYR A 48 -17.17 -8.56 24.29
N ARG A 49 -16.93 -8.32 22.99
CA ARG A 49 -17.10 -6.99 22.39
C ARG A 49 -17.44 -7.10 20.91
N ARG A 50 -18.34 -6.23 20.46
CA ARG A 50 -18.59 -5.96 19.03
C ARG A 50 -17.97 -4.62 18.68
N SER A 51 -17.28 -4.57 17.56
CA SER A 51 -16.75 -3.32 17.02
C SER A 51 -16.85 -3.31 15.50
N LYS A 52 -16.55 -2.16 14.92
CA LYS A 52 -16.49 -1.98 13.48
C LYS A 52 -15.07 -1.60 13.08
N ARG A 53 -14.59 -2.21 12.00
CA ARG A 53 -13.30 -1.90 11.39
C ARG A 53 -13.55 -1.12 10.11
N LYS A 54 -12.83 -0.02 9.94
CA LYS A 54 -12.85 0.74 8.67
C LYS A 54 -12.07 -0.02 7.61
N TRP A 55 -12.65 -0.10 6.42
CA TRP A 55 -12.02 -0.53 5.19
C TRP A 55 -12.02 0.67 4.24
N ILE A 56 -10.86 1.29 4.09
CA ILE A 56 -10.66 2.50 3.28
C ILE A 56 -10.15 2.07 1.91
N THR A 57 -10.91 2.41 0.88
CA THR A 57 -10.59 2.13 -0.53
C THR A 57 -10.64 3.43 -1.31
N LEU A 58 -10.22 3.41 -2.58
CA LEU A 58 -10.40 4.57 -3.46
C LEU A 58 -11.88 4.88 -3.75
N ALA A 59 -12.77 3.90 -3.59
CA ALA A 59 -14.21 4.06 -3.80
C ALA A 59 -14.97 4.61 -2.57
N GLY A 60 -14.32 4.68 -1.41
CA GLY A 60 -14.93 5.18 -0.19
C GLY A 60 -14.44 4.50 1.09
N ILE A 61 -15.15 4.79 2.17
CA ILE A 61 -14.89 4.20 3.49
C ILE A 61 -16.06 3.29 3.85
N PHE A 62 -15.77 2.03 4.08
CA PHE A 62 -16.75 1.00 4.43
C PHE A 62 -16.50 0.49 5.84
N GLU A 63 -17.54 -0.02 6.50
CA GLU A 63 -17.44 -0.57 7.85
C GLU A 63 -17.70 -2.07 7.85
N LEU A 64 -16.75 -2.82 8.40
CA LEU A 64 -16.86 -4.26 8.56
C LEU A 64 -17.03 -4.61 10.04
N ASN A 65 -18.01 -5.44 10.35
CA ASN A 65 -18.26 -5.94 11.69
C ASN A 65 -17.14 -6.88 12.11
N ILE A 66 -16.72 -6.74 13.36
CA ILE A 66 -15.77 -7.63 13.97
C ILE A 66 -16.18 -7.91 15.41
N THR A 67 -16.12 -9.18 15.79
CA THR A 67 -16.52 -9.63 17.12
C THR A 67 -15.33 -10.25 17.84
N MET A 68 -15.09 -9.75 19.04
CA MET A 68 -14.19 -10.34 20.01
C MET A 68 -14.96 -11.30 20.89
N TYR A 69 -14.42 -12.49 21.05
CA TYR A 69 -14.96 -13.52 21.90
C TYR A 69 -14.07 -13.69 23.12
N GLU A 70 -14.67 -14.24 24.18
CA GLU A 70 -13.95 -14.73 25.33
C GLU A 70 -14.31 -16.20 25.59
N ALA A 71 -13.31 -16.98 26.00
CA ALA A 71 -13.48 -18.38 26.37
C ALA A 71 -12.72 -18.65 27.67
N THR A 72 -13.37 -19.36 28.58
CA THR A 72 -12.73 -19.88 29.79
C THR A 72 -12.04 -21.18 29.47
N ASP A 73 -10.74 -21.25 29.73
CA ASP A 73 -10.00 -22.50 29.69
C ASP A 73 -10.46 -23.40 30.84
N LYS A 74 -10.89 -24.62 30.52
CA LYS A 74 -11.41 -25.58 31.50
C LYS A 74 -10.33 -26.08 32.47
N ILE A 75 -9.06 -26.05 32.07
CA ILE A 75 -7.95 -26.59 32.87
C ILE A 75 -7.44 -25.52 33.84
N THR A 76 -7.21 -24.31 33.34
CA THR A 76 -6.61 -23.22 34.13
C THR A 76 -7.63 -22.25 34.73
N ASN A 77 -8.90 -22.38 34.37
CA ASN A 77 -10.00 -21.46 34.70
C ASN A 77 -9.73 -20.00 34.30
N LYS A 78 -8.76 -19.76 33.40
CA LYS A 78 -8.40 -18.43 32.92
C LYS A 78 -9.29 -18.02 31.75
N ILE A 79 -9.69 -16.75 31.73
CA ILE A 79 -10.43 -16.15 30.62
C ILE A 79 -9.44 -15.70 29.55
N THR A 80 -9.60 -16.19 28.34
CA THR A 80 -8.84 -15.76 27.16
C THR A 80 -9.75 -14.98 26.22
N ARG A 81 -9.25 -13.86 25.70
CA ARG A 81 -9.97 -13.00 24.75
C ARG A 81 -9.29 -13.05 23.40
N PHE A 82 -10.06 -13.23 22.34
CA PHE A 82 -9.52 -13.29 20.99
C PHE A 82 -10.50 -12.71 19.98
N THR A 83 -9.96 -12.29 18.85
CA THR A 83 -10.74 -11.81 17.71
C THR A 83 -10.83 -12.92 16.69
N TYR A 84 -12.05 -13.29 16.29
CA TYR A 84 -12.24 -14.24 15.21
C TYR A 84 -12.52 -13.47 13.91
N TYR A 85 -11.70 -13.71 12.89
CA TYR A 85 -11.79 -13.03 11.61
C TYR A 85 -12.62 -13.87 10.64
N HIS A 86 -13.91 -13.56 10.53
CA HIS A 86 -14.90 -14.31 9.74
C HIS A 86 -14.69 -14.22 8.21
N HIS A 87 -13.75 -13.40 7.76
CA HIS A 87 -13.39 -13.27 6.35
C HIS A 87 -11.91 -12.91 6.18
N ASN A 88 -11.28 -13.36 5.09
CA ASN A 88 -9.86 -13.07 4.81
C ASN A 88 -9.58 -11.57 4.72
N LYS A 89 -10.52 -10.79 4.20
CA LYS A 89 -10.40 -9.32 4.14
C LYS A 89 -10.23 -8.69 5.53
N LEU A 90 -10.91 -9.19 6.56
CA LEU A 90 -10.74 -8.70 7.92
C LEU A 90 -9.34 -9.05 8.48
N LYS A 91 -8.75 -10.19 8.06
CA LYS A 91 -7.37 -10.57 8.42
C LYS A 91 -6.35 -9.62 7.78
N GLU A 92 -6.54 -9.28 6.50
CA GLU A 92 -5.72 -8.26 5.81
C GLU A 92 -5.78 -6.92 6.56
N LEU A 93 -6.99 -6.53 7.00
CA LEU A 93 -7.23 -5.27 7.69
C LEU A 93 -6.82 -5.28 9.18
N LYS A 94 -6.19 -6.35 9.66
CA LYS A 94 -5.70 -6.45 11.04
C LYS A 94 -4.69 -5.34 11.36
N PHE A 95 -3.73 -5.12 10.45
CA PHE A 95 -2.63 -4.18 10.66
C PHE A 95 -2.84 -2.83 9.96
N SER A 96 -3.72 -2.78 8.97
CA SER A 96 -4.02 -1.57 8.20
C SER A 96 -5.53 -1.40 8.03
N LYS A 97 -6.02 -0.18 8.01
CA LYS A 97 -7.39 0.14 7.57
C LYS A 97 -7.48 0.43 6.07
N TYR A 98 -6.34 0.66 5.41
CA TYR A 98 -6.25 0.98 4.00
C TYR A 98 -6.17 -0.30 3.18
N ASP A 99 -6.86 -0.29 2.05
CA ASP A 99 -6.69 -1.31 1.04
C ASP A 99 -5.26 -1.30 0.49
N THR A 100 -4.81 -2.47 0.02
CA THR A 100 -3.47 -2.65 -0.52
C THR A 100 -3.22 -1.71 -1.69
N ASP A 101 -4.22 -1.49 -2.54
CA ASP A 101 -4.06 -0.64 -3.72
C ASP A 101 -3.93 0.85 -3.36
N ASN A 102 -4.59 1.31 -2.29
CA ASN A 102 -4.39 2.65 -1.74
C ASN A 102 -2.95 2.84 -1.25
N ILE A 103 -2.38 1.82 -0.61
CA ILE A 103 -0.98 1.85 -0.13
C ILE A 103 -0.01 1.89 -1.32
N LYS A 104 -0.22 1.03 -2.34
CA LYS A 104 0.59 1.02 -3.57
C LYS A 104 0.55 2.38 -4.27
N PHE A 105 -0.64 2.94 -4.43
CA PHE A 105 -0.82 4.26 -5.04
C PHE A 105 -0.05 5.33 -4.26
N ALA A 106 -0.22 5.38 -2.94
CA ALA A 106 0.48 6.36 -2.11
C ALA A 106 2.01 6.24 -2.19
N ILE A 107 2.54 5.01 -2.21
CA ILE A 107 3.98 4.76 -2.41
C ILE A 107 4.43 5.24 -3.78
N LYS A 108 3.68 4.89 -4.84
CA LYS A 108 4.02 5.27 -6.21
C LYS A 108 4.01 6.80 -6.38
N SER A 109 2.97 7.48 -5.94
CA SER A 109 2.88 8.94 -5.98
C SER A 109 4.03 9.61 -5.22
N TYR A 110 4.45 9.04 -4.08
CA TYR A 110 5.59 9.55 -3.32
C TYR A 110 6.92 9.38 -4.06
N LEU A 111 7.15 8.22 -4.66
CA LEU A 111 8.37 7.95 -5.44
C LEU A 111 8.45 8.82 -6.69
N ASP A 112 7.30 9.08 -7.33
CA ASP A 112 7.20 9.91 -8.52
C ASP A 112 7.21 11.42 -8.21
N GLY A 113 7.25 11.82 -6.94
CA GLY A 113 7.15 13.24 -6.53
C GLY A 113 5.82 13.90 -6.94
N SER A 114 4.79 13.11 -7.20
CA SER A 114 3.50 13.59 -7.73
C SER A 114 2.67 14.30 -6.66
N THR A 115 1.99 15.37 -7.06
CA THR A 115 1.04 16.07 -6.19
C THR A 115 -0.26 15.28 -6.10
N ILE A 116 -0.65 14.90 -4.88
CA ILE A 116 -1.89 14.16 -4.64
C ILE A 116 -3.07 15.14 -4.59
N PRO A 117 -4.11 14.95 -5.41
CA PRO A 117 -5.34 15.73 -5.35
C PRO A 117 -5.94 15.74 -3.94
N SER A 118 -6.46 16.90 -3.52
CA SER A 118 -7.01 17.09 -2.16
C SER A 118 -8.13 16.09 -1.83
N PHE A 119 -8.99 15.78 -2.79
CA PHE A 119 -10.11 14.85 -2.63
C PHE A 119 -9.68 13.40 -2.35
N LEU A 120 -8.47 13.00 -2.74
CA LEU A 120 -7.95 11.64 -2.48
C LEU A 120 -7.30 11.50 -1.11
N ARG A 121 -6.90 12.60 -0.47
CA ARG A 121 -6.16 12.57 0.81
C ARG A 121 -6.87 11.78 1.93
N PRO A 122 -8.20 11.83 2.10
CA PRO A 122 -8.89 11.05 3.12
C PRO A 122 -8.74 9.52 2.95
N PHE A 123 -8.50 9.07 1.72
CA PHE A 123 -8.40 7.66 1.36
C PHE A 123 -6.96 7.13 1.40
N LEU A 124 -5.98 7.98 1.67
CA LEU A 124 -4.56 7.63 1.62
C LEU A 124 -3.91 7.67 3.01
N PRO A 125 -2.85 6.88 3.23
CA PRO A 125 -2.10 6.93 4.48
C PRO A 125 -1.47 8.30 4.71
N SER A 126 -1.34 8.68 5.99
CA SER A 126 -0.58 9.88 6.36
C SER A 126 0.90 9.71 6.00
N LYS A 127 1.65 10.81 5.94
CA LYS A 127 3.09 10.77 5.67
C LYS A 127 3.87 9.85 6.61
N GLN A 128 3.53 9.84 7.90
CA GLN A 128 4.16 8.96 8.89
C GLN A 128 3.87 7.48 8.60
N LEU A 129 2.62 7.15 8.28
CA LEU A 129 2.22 5.79 7.97
C LEU A 129 2.78 5.32 6.62
N LEU A 130 2.88 6.21 5.64
CA LEU A 130 3.55 5.96 4.38
C LEU A 130 5.04 5.61 4.59
N ASN A 131 5.75 6.39 5.41
CA ASN A 131 7.15 6.08 5.76
C ASN A 131 7.29 4.70 6.42
N HIS A 132 6.35 4.36 7.30
CA HIS A 132 6.30 3.02 7.88
C HIS A 132 6.16 1.94 6.79
N TYR A 133 5.24 2.09 5.83
CA TYR A 133 5.11 1.14 4.73
C TYR A 133 6.36 1.05 3.85
N LEU A 134 7.00 2.18 3.54
CA LEU A 134 8.26 2.21 2.76
C LEU A 134 9.34 1.35 3.44
N GLN A 135 9.46 1.46 4.76
CA GLN A 135 10.41 0.69 5.57
C GLN A 135 10.02 -0.79 5.66
N THR A 136 8.79 -1.10 6.06
CA THR A 136 8.32 -2.48 6.26
C THR A 136 8.35 -3.29 4.96
N LEU A 137 8.02 -2.67 3.83
CA LEU A 137 8.04 -3.31 2.51
C LEU A 137 9.44 -3.30 1.86
N LYS A 138 10.44 -2.70 2.52
CA LYS A 138 11.83 -2.56 2.07
C LYS A 138 11.92 -1.99 0.65
N ILE A 139 11.17 -0.92 0.38
CA ILE A 139 11.03 -0.36 -0.97
C ILE A 139 12.38 0.11 -1.52
N SER A 140 13.20 0.79 -0.72
CA SER A 140 14.54 1.24 -1.12
C SER A 140 15.43 0.07 -1.56
N ASN A 141 15.47 -1.02 -0.78
CA ASN A 141 16.26 -2.20 -1.10
C ASN A 141 15.81 -2.84 -2.42
N LYS A 142 14.50 -2.88 -2.69
CA LYS A 142 13.97 -3.40 -3.96
C LYS A 142 14.40 -2.52 -5.14
N ILE A 143 14.35 -1.20 -4.98
CA ILE A 143 14.82 -0.26 -6.00
C ILE A 143 16.32 -0.44 -6.26
N GLU A 144 17.13 -0.58 -5.21
CA GLU A 144 18.57 -0.84 -5.34
C GLU A 144 18.87 -2.15 -6.07
N GLN A 145 18.14 -3.23 -5.75
CA GLN A 145 18.29 -4.53 -6.40
C GLN A 145 17.94 -4.45 -7.90
N GLU A 146 16.81 -3.83 -8.25
CA GLU A 146 16.39 -3.61 -9.64
C GLU A 146 17.40 -2.76 -10.40
N ASN A 147 17.88 -1.67 -9.80
CA ASN A 147 18.88 -0.80 -10.42
C ASN A 147 20.21 -1.52 -10.61
N LYS A 148 20.63 -2.35 -9.65
CA LYS A 148 21.83 -3.18 -9.79
C LYS A 148 21.69 -4.18 -10.92
N GLY A 149 20.56 -4.87 -11.03
CA GLY A 149 20.29 -5.80 -12.15
C GLY A 149 20.33 -5.12 -13.51
N LYS A 150 19.73 -3.92 -13.63
CA LYS A 150 19.81 -3.10 -14.84
C LYS A 150 21.24 -2.69 -15.16
N LEU A 151 22.00 -2.24 -14.16
CA LEU A 151 23.39 -1.83 -14.32
C LEU A 151 24.28 -3.00 -14.77
N ASP A 152 24.11 -4.17 -14.16
CA ASP A 152 24.87 -5.37 -14.52
C ASP A 152 24.53 -5.82 -15.95
N SER A 153 23.25 -5.78 -16.35
CA SER A 153 22.84 -6.04 -17.74
C SER A 153 23.44 -5.04 -18.74
N LEU A 154 23.45 -3.75 -18.40
CA LEU A 154 24.06 -2.70 -19.23
C LEU A 154 25.57 -2.91 -19.37
N LYS A 155 26.27 -3.23 -18.28
CA LYS A 155 27.69 -3.55 -18.31
C LYS A 155 27.98 -4.74 -19.24
N THR A 156 27.25 -5.84 -19.10
CA THR A 156 27.44 -7.02 -19.97
C THR A 156 27.22 -6.68 -21.45
N LYS A 157 26.18 -5.89 -21.77
CA LYS A 157 25.95 -5.43 -23.14
C LYS A 157 27.09 -4.56 -23.66
N LEU A 158 27.59 -3.64 -22.84
CA LEU A 158 28.69 -2.75 -23.21
C LEU A 158 30.00 -3.52 -23.44
N PHE A 159 30.35 -4.48 -22.57
CA PHE A 159 31.58 -5.27 -22.71
C PHE A 159 31.56 -6.21 -23.93
N ASN A 160 30.38 -6.67 -24.35
CA ASN A 160 30.22 -7.58 -25.48
C ASN A 160 29.87 -6.85 -26.78
N SER A 161 29.98 -5.53 -26.81
CA SER A 161 29.61 -4.70 -27.96
C SER A 161 30.84 -4.29 -28.75
N ASP A 162 30.81 -4.55 -30.06
CA ASP A 162 31.76 -3.99 -31.03
C ASP A 162 31.34 -2.58 -31.52
N GLU A 163 30.26 -2.01 -30.95
CA GLU A 163 29.77 -0.67 -31.31
C GLU A 163 30.71 0.43 -30.80
N GLN A 164 30.85 1.50 -31.58
CA GLN A 164 31.54 2.70 -31.15
C GLN A 164 30.77 3.37 -30.00
N ILE A 165 31.46 3.59 -28.88
CA ILE A 165 30.89 4.19 -27.67
C ILE A 165 31.23 5.67 -27.63
N TYR A 166 30.22 6.53 -27.55
CA TYR A 166 30.38 7.95 -27.24
C TYR A 166 30.06 8.19 -25.78
N ILE A 167 30.90 9.00 -25.12
CA ILE A 167 30.75 9.32 -23.70
C ILE A 167 30.41 10.80 -23.58
N GLU A 168 29.28 11.09 -22.97
CA GLU A 168 28.89 12.42 -22.55
C GLU A 168 28.99 12.52 -21.03
N MET A 169 29.54 13.63 -20.54
CA MET A 169 29.73 13.87 -19.12
C MET A 169 29.11 15.21 -18.76
N ASP A 170 28.24 15.20 -17.75
CA ASP A 170 27.62 16.41 -17.20
C ASP A 170 27.78 16.46 -15.68
N ASP A 171 27.68 17.65 -15.10
CA ASP A 171 27.81 17.90 -13.66
C ASP A 171 26.47 18.48 -13.12
N LEU A 172 25.69 17.65 -12.42
CA LEU A 172 24.47 18.05 -11.71
C LEU A 172 24.80 18.52 -10.29
N TYR A 173 24.27 19.68 -9.87
CA TYR A 173 24.44 20.18 -8.50
C TYR A 173 23.15 20.01 -7.68
N ILE A 174 23.21 19.24 -6.60
CA ILE A 174 22.08 19.06 -5.67
C ILE A 174 22.39 19.64 -4.29
N ASN A 175 21.39 20.32 -3.72
CA ASN A 175 21.48 20.85 -2.36
C ASN A 175 21.17 19.73 -1.37
N HIS A 176 22.17 19.34 -0.56
CA HIS A 176 21.95 18.36 0.50
C HIS A 176 21.64 19.10 1.81
N GLN A 177 20.57 18.68 2.49
CA GLN A 177 20.11 19.32 3.74
C GLN A 177 20.97 18.94 4.97
N ALA A 178 22.10 18.25 4.78
CA ALA A 178 22.98 17.83 5.87
C ALA A 178 24.14 18.83 6.01
N GLU A 179 24.57 19.07 7.25
CA GLU A 179 25.31 20.25 7.68
C GLU A 179 26.58 20.58 6.86
N LYS A 180 26.77 21.89 6.64
CA LYS A 180 27.95 22.60 6.10
C LYS A 180 28.35 22.40 4.64
N LYS A 181 27.83 21.45 3.86
CA LYS A 181 28.07 21.39 2.40
C LYS A 181 26.84 21.84 1.62
N LYS A 182 26.82 23.12 1.23
CA LYS A 182 25.68 23.78 0.54
C LYS A 182 25.33 23.16 -0.82
N LYS A 183 26.28 22.56 -1.55
CA LYS A 183 26.07 21.95 -2.87
C LYS A 183 26.92 20.69 -3.03
N MET A 184 26.31 19.58 -3.39
CA MET A 184 26.99 18.35 -3.80
C MET A 184 26.95 18.27 -5.33
N ARG A 185 28.11 18.05 -5.95
CA ARG A 185 28.21 17.81 -7.39
C ARG A 185 28.09 16.31 -7.64
N VAL A 186 27.08 15.93 -8.42
CA VAL A 186 26.85 14.59 -8.95
C VAL A 186 27.31 14.63 -10.40
N ARG A 187 28.29 13.80 -10.74
CA ARG A 187 28.76 13.67 -12.11
C ARG A 187 27.90 12.62 -12.82
N GLU A 188 27.23 13.04 -13.86
CA GLU A 188 26.46 12.18 -14.74
C GLU A 188 27.35 11.77 -15.93
N ILE A 189 27.33 10.49 -16.27
CA ILE A 189 28.06 9.95 -17.42
C ILE A 189 27.05 9.16 -18.25
N ILE A 190 26.85 9.60 -19.48
CA ILE A 190 25.93 8.98 -20.44
C ILE A 190 26.76 8.29 -21.52
N PHE A 191 26.47 7.02 -21.74
CA PHE A 191 27.09 6.23 -22.80
C PHE A 191 26.10 6.07 -23.95
N HIS A 192 26.44 6.62 -25.12
CA HIS A 192 25.68 6.44 -26.34
C HIS A 192 26.34 5.34 -27.18
N THR A 193 25.56 4.39 -27.69
CA THR A 193 26.06 3.40 -28.63
C THR A 193 25.47 3.67 -30.02
N GLN A 194 26.34 3.71 -31.04
CA GLN A 194 25.91 3.88 -32.42
C GLN A 194 26.07 2.57 -33.17
N LYS A 195 24.96 2.02 -33.66
CA LYS A 195 25.00 0.87 -34.58
C LYS A 195 25.64 1.32 -35.89
N ILE A 196 26.84 0.81 -36.17
CA ILE A 196 27.47 0.94 -37.48
C ILE A 196 26.59 0.18 -38.47
N THR A 197 25.86 0.91 -39.31
CA THR A 197 25.17 0.32 -40.46
C THR A 197 26.17 0.32 -41.60
N SER A 198 26.74 -0.84 -41.90
CA SER A 198 27.59 -1.02 -43.08
C SER A 198 26.74 -0.82 -44.35
N LEU A 199 27.05 0.22 -45.11
CA LEU A 199 26.59 0.42 -46.49
C LEU A 199 27.34 -0.52 -47.44
#